data_AF-A0A259HI94-F1
#
_entry.id   AF-A0A259HI94-F1
#
_cell.length_a   1.000
_cell.length_b   1.000
_cell.length_c   1.000
_cell.angle_alpha   90.00
_cell.angle_beta   90.00
_cell.angle_gamma   90.00
#
_symmetry.space_group_name_H-M   'P 1'
#
loop_
_entity.id
_entity.type
_entity.pdbx_description
1 polymer ?
#
loop_
_entity_poly.entity_id
_entity_poly.type
_entity_poly.pdbx_seq_one_letter_code
_entity_poly.pdbx_strand_id
1 'polypeptide(L)'
;MSGRHYHKGRSANKNPEKIIIMQGQATVNWIDVKTGEKGVAKAIAPAMVCIEPWIWHEVVADEDMVVFELNALADGQGDTFQLEHS
;
A
#
# COMPACT_ATOMS: atom_id res chain seq x y z
N MET A 1 4.44 10.48 -3.56
CA MET A 1 4.51 9.01 -3.76
C MET A 1 4.78 8.37 -2.41
N SER A 2 4.01 7.37 -2.01
CA SER A 2 4.17 6.61 -0.75
C SER A 2 4.03 5.11 -1.01
N GLY A 3 4.38 4.26 -0.04
CA GLY A 3 3.99 2.86 -0.03
C GLY A 3 4.84 1.89 -0.85
N ARG A 4 6.07 2.25 -1.26
CA ARG A 4 7.00 1.44 -2.10
C ARG A 4 7.56 0.19 -1.40
N HIS A 5 6.69 -0.59 -0.79
CA HIS A 5 7.00 -1.79 -0.04
C HIS A 5 5.89 -2.83 -0.19
N TYR A 6 6.17 -4.03 0.31
CA TYR A 6 5.17 -5.05 0.60
C TYR A 6 5.40 -5.57 2.02
N HIS A 7 4.39 -6.28 2.54
CA HIS A 7 4.51 -7.03 3.78
C HIS A 7 4.26 -8.52 3.53
N LYS A 8 4.74 -9.41 4.40
CA LYS A 8 4.54 -10.88 4.25
C LYS A 8 3.39 -11.39 5.10
N GLY A 9 2.72 -10.51 5.85
CA GLY A 9 1.56 -10.84 6.69
C GLY A 9 1.95 -11.42 8.05
N ARG A 10 3.17 -11.16 8.51
CA ARG A 10 3.69 -11.62 9.81
C ARG A 10 3.16 -10.76 10.95
N SER A 11 2.89 -9.48 10.67
CA SER A 11 2.33 -8.55 11.64
C SER A 11 0.80 -8.61 11.60
N ALA A 12 0.17 -9.03 12.70
CA ALA A 12 -1.28 -9.21 12.78
C ALA A 12 -2.07 -7.92 12.50
N ASN A 13 -1.49 -6.75 12.79
CA ASN A 13 -2.14 -5.45 12.60
C ASN A 13 -1.91 -4.85 11.21
N LYS A 14 -1.07 -5.50 10.38
CA LYS A 14 -0.73 -5.07 9.01
C LYS A 14 -1.25 -6.06 7.95
N ASN A 15 -2.22 -6.92 8.31
CA ASN A 15 -2.78 -7.91 7.39
C ASN A 15 -4.32 -7.85 7.37
N PRO A 16 -4.93 -7.14 6.39
CA PRO A 16 -4.28 -6.34 5.34
C PRO A 16 -3.78 -4.98 5.87
N GLU A 17 -2.77 -4.42 5.20
CA GLU A 17 -2.40 -3.01 5.35
C GLU A 17 -3.52 -2.13 4.77
N LYS A 18 -3.82 -1.01 5.45
CA LYS A 18 -4.98 -0.17 5.11
C LYS A 18 -4.58 1.28 4.94
N ILE A 19 -4.95 1.84 3.79
CA ILE A 19 -4.78 3.25 3.44
C ILE A 19 -6.16 3.83 3.20
N ILE A 20 -6.52 4.89 3.92
CA ILE A 20 -7.82 5.57 3.76
C ILE A 20 -7.58 6.89 3.04
N ILE A 21 -8.22 7.07 1.88
CA ILE A 21 -8.25 8.34 1.14
C ILE A 21 -9.53 9.07 1.49
N MET A 22 -9.40 10.21 2.17
CA MET A 22 -10.52 11.00 2.66
C MET A 22 -10.93 12.13 1.72
N GLN A 23 -9.98 12.63 0.93
CA GLN A 23 -10.20 13.65 -0.10
C GLN A 23 -9.21 13.40 -1.24
N GLY A 24 -9.65 13.68 -2.47
CA GLY A 24 -8.84 13.59 -3.67
C GLY A 24 -8.91 12.22 -4.34
N GLN A 25 -7.96 11.97 -5.23
CA GLN A 25 -7.80 10.69 -5.93
C GLN A 25 -6.32 10.30 -5.99
N ALA A 26 -6.09 8.99 -5.95
CA ALA A 26 -4.78 8.42 -6.12
C ALA A 26 -4.80 7.24 -7.08
N THR A 27 -3.69 7.09 -7.79
CA THR A 27 -3.33 5.89 -8.53
C THR A 27 -2.55 4.97 -7.61
N VAL A 28 -2.98 3.71 -7.51
CA VAL A 28 -2.29 2.65 -6.78
C VAL A 28 -1.69 1.68 -7.79
N ASN A 29 -0.38 1.75 -7.99
CA ASN A 29 0.35 0.73 -8.72
C ASN A 29 0.57 -0.45 -7.80
N TRP A 30 0.42 -1.68 -8.29
CA TRP A 30 0.64 -2.87 -7.48
C TRP A 30 1.28 -4.00 -8.26
N ILE A 31 2.02 -4.85 -7.54
CA ILE A 31 2.67 -6.06 -8.05
C ILE A 31 2.50 -7.17 -7.01
N ASP A 32 1.94 -8.29 -7.41
CA ASP A 32 2.05 -9.54 -6.64
C ASP A 32 3.46 -10.09 -6.82
N VAL A 33 4.28 -10.02 -5.76
CA VAL A 33 5.69 -10.42 -5.84
C VAL A 33 5.88 -11.94 -5.93
N LYS A 34 4.82 -12.74 -5.72
CA LYS A 34 4.88 -14.20 -5.89
C LYS A 34 4.63 -14.62 -7.32
N THR A 35 3.69 -13.97 -8.00
CA THR A 35 3.26 -14.35 -9.36
C THR A 35 3.86 -13.46 -10.44
N GLY A 36 4.29 -12.26 -10.08
CA GLY A 36 4.72 -11.21 -11.01
C GLY A 36 3.54 -10.50 -11.68
N GLU A 37 2.30 -10.83 -11.34
CA GLU A 37 1.12 -10.10 -11.80
C GLU A 37 1.19 -8.66 -11.29
N LYS A 38 0.78 -7.72 -12.14
CA LYS A 38 0.81 -6.29 -11.81
C LYS A 38 -0.39 -5.59 -12.40
N GLY A 39 -0.76 -4.50 -11.76
CA GLY A 39 -1.88 -3.69 -12.21
C GLY A 39 -1.84 -2.28 -11.65
N VAL A 40 -2.88 -1.56 -12.02
CA VAL A 40 -3.11 -0.18 -11.61
C VAL A 40 -4.56 -0.09 -11.15
N ALA A 41 -4.78 0.48 -9.98
CA ALA A 41 -6.11 0.77 -9.44
C ALA A 41 -6.25 2.27 -9.21
N LYS A 42 -7.47 2.79 -9.40
CA LYS A 42 -7.83 4.15 -9.00
C LYS A 42 -8.59 4.10 -7.68
N ALA A 43 -8.18 4.94 -6.73
CA ALA A 43 -8.89 5.14 -5.47
C ALA A 43 -9.37 6.59 -5.41
N ILE A 44 -10.70 6.76 -5.41
CA ILE A 44 -11.37 8.07 -5.43
C ILE A 44 -12.05 8.25 -4.08
N ALA A 45 -11.76 9.35 -3.38
CA ALA A 45 -12.30 9.59 -2.05
C ALA A 45 -13.84 9.64 -2.01
N PRO A 46 -14.47 9.13 -0.93
CA PRO A 46 -13.85 8.38 0.16
C PRO A 46 -13.55 6.94 -0.27
N ALA A 47 -12.31 6.47 -0.08
CA ALA A 47 -11.90 5.11 -0.42
C ALA A 47 -11.01 4.50 0.65
N MET A 48 -11.10 3.19 0.81
CA MET A 48 -10.16 2.39 1.59
C MET A 48 -9.44 1.43 0.65
N VAL A 49 -8.12 1.56 0.58
CA VAL A 49 -7.23 0.65 -0.15
C VAL A 49 -6.75 -0.39 0.85
N CYS A 50 -7.08 -1.66 0.60
CA CYS A 50 -6.58 -2.81 1.34
C CYS A 50 -5.43 -3.44 0.54
N ILE A 51 -4.26 -3.50 1.14
CA ILE A 51 -3.08 -4.16 0.57
C ILE A 51 -2.93 -5.51 1.26
N GLU A 52 -3.05 -6.56 0.47
CA GLU A 52 -2.88 -7.93 0.94
C GLU A 52 -1.38 -8.28 1.05
N PRO A 53 -1.02 -9.30 1.85
CA PRO A 53 0.35 -9.79 1.93
C PRO A 53 0.92 -10.11 0.55
N TRP A 54 2.21 -9.82 0.37
CA TRP A 54 2.97 -10.04 -0.86
C TRP A 54 2.59 -9.13 -2.02
N ILE A 55 1.71 -8.15 -1.79
CA ILE A 55 1.42 -7.10 -2.75
C ILE A 55 2.37 -5.93 -2.48
N TRP A 56 3.36 -5.76 -3.36
CA TRP A 56 4.08 -4.51 -3.44
C TRP A 56 3.14 -3.46 -4.01
N HIS A 57 3.17 -2.26 -3.44
CA HIS A 57 2.32 -1.18 -3.90
C HIS A 57 3.08 0.13 -4.04
N GLU A 58 2.44 1.11 -4.64
CA GLU A 58 2.85 2.50 -4.66
C GLU A 58 1.61 3.36 -4.83
N VAL A 59 1.44 4.34 -3.94
CA VAL A 59 0.35 5.31 -4.01
C VAL A 59 0.89 6.63 -4.56
N VAL A 60 0.34 7.03 -5.71
CA VAL A 60 0.65 8.28 -6.40
C VAL A 60 -0.59 9.17 -6.33
N ALA A 61 -0.45 10.33 -5.69
CA ALA A 61 -1.50 11.35 -5.68
C ALA A 61 -1.70 11.88 -7.10
N ASP A 62 -2.93 11.89 -7.60
CA ASP A 62 -3.24 12.51 -8.89
C ASP A 62 -3.56 14.01 -8.73
N GLU A 63 -3.97 14.41 -7.52
CA GLU A 63 -4.29 15.77 -7.11
C GLU A 63 -4.04 15.94 -5.60
N ASP A 64 -4.30 17.15 -5.06
CA ASP A 64 -4.22 17.40 -3.62
C ASP A 64 -5.16 16.46 -2.85
N MET A 65 -4.58 15.70 -1.92
CA MET A 65 -5.29 14.62 -1.23
C MET A 65 -5.01 14.59 0.26
N VAL A 66 -5.97 14.03 1.00
CA VAL A 66 -5.83 13.73 2.44
C VAL A 66 -5.91 12.22 2.63
N VAL A 67 -4.85 11.65 3.21
CA VAL A 67 -4.71 10.20 3.40
C VAL A 67 -4.36 9.89 4.85
N PHE A 68 -4.96 8.83 5.38
CA PHE A 68 -4.55 8.18 6.62
C PHE A 68 -3.93 6.81 6.31
N GLU A 69 -2.67 6.63 6.71
CA GLU A 69 -1.99 5.34 6.65
C GLU A 69 -1.94 4.76 8.06
N LEU A 70 -2.61 3.62 8.26
CA LEU A 70 -2.70 2.97 9.56
C LEU A 70 -1.45 2.12 9.78
N ASN A 71 -0.43 2.72 10.39
CA ASN A 71 0.80 2.05 10.79
C ASN A 71 0.80 1.81 12.31
N ALA A 72 0.85 0.56 12.76
CA ALA A 72 1.17 0.30 14.17
C ALA A 72 2.70 0.35 14.35
N LEU A 73 3.17 0.98 15.43
CA LEU A 73 4.61 1.05 15.77
C LEU A 73 5.26 -0.35 15.91
N ALA A 74 4.47 -1.36 16.25
CA ALA A 74 4.91 -2.76 16.30
C ALA A 74 5.13 -3.40 14.92
N ASP A 75 4.50 -2.87 13.86
CA ASP A 75 4.48 -3.50 12.54
C ASP A 75 5.68 -3.13 11.66
N GLY A 76 6.36 -2.02 11.97
CA GLY A 76 7.55 -1.56 11.26
C GLY A 76 8.81 -2.40 11.52
N GLN A 77 8.81 -3.23 12.58
CA GLN A 77 9.96 -4.02 13.00
C GLN A 77 9.91 -5.43 12.38
N GLY A 78 10.17 -5.53 11.07
CA GLY A 78 10.54 -6.81 10.43
C GLY A 78 9.56 -7.45 9.46
N ASP A 79 8.44 -6.79 9.10
CA ASP A 79 7.51 -7.26 8.05
C ASP A 79 7.32 -6.28 6.90
N THR A 80 8.22 -5.32 6.70
CA THR A 80 8.17 -4.38 5.57
C THR A 80 9.39 -4.61 4.68
N PHE A 81 9.17 -4.84 3.39
CA PHE A 81 10.20 -5.21 2.43
C PHE A 81 10.09 -4.34 1.18
N GLN A 82 11.24 -3.90 0.64
CA GLN A 82 11.31 -3.15 -0.61
C GLN A 82 11.73 -4.07 -1.76
N LEU A 83 11.36 -3.72 -2.98
CA LEU A 83 12.01 -4.27 -4.17
C LEU A 83 13.22 -3.37 -4.47
N GLU A 84 14.44 -3.91 -4.43
CA GLU A 84 15.61 -3.15 -4.86
C GLU A 84 15.47 -2.80 -6.35
N HIS A 85 15.73 -1.54 -6.69
CA HIS A 85 15.88 -1.16 -8.10
C HIS A 85 17.24 -1.65 -8.58
N SER A 86 17.23 -2.65 -9.47
CA SER A 86 18.32 -2.94 -10.40
C SER A 86 18.39 -1.89 -11.50
#